data_AF-A0AAV5W7N8-F1
#
_entry.id   AF-A0AAV5W7N8-F1
#
_cell.length_a   1.000
_cell.length_b   1.000
_cell.length_c   1.000
_cell.angle_alpha   90.00
_cell.angle_beta   90.00
_cell.angle_gamma   90.00
#
_symmetry.space_group_name_H-M   'P 1'
#
loop_
_entity.id
_entity.type
_entity.pdbx_description
1 polymer ?
#
loop_
_entity_poly.entity_id
_entity_poly.type
_entity_poly.pdbx_seq_one_letter_code
_entity_poly.pdbx_strand_id
1 'polypeptide(L)' 'SPSFLQEKMLRFLLLFQFGVISLLADSQCPKNYQLMGDGRCIRPLYVHVNGQMGDLMSKGIEECKKDGAF' A
#
# COMPACT_ATOMS: atom_id res chain seq x y z
N SER A 1 1.99 -4.93 -48.52
CA SER A 1 3.28 -4.31 -48.15
C SER A 1 3.60 -4.58 -46.69
N PRO A 2 4.78 -5.14 -46.38
CA PRO A 2 5.19 -5.54 -45.02
C PRO A 2 5.33 -4.36 -44.04
N SER A 3 5.49 -3.14 -44.56
CA SER A 3 5.60 -1.89 -43.79
C SER A 3 4.35 -1.54 -42.96
N PHE A 4 3.16 -1.91 -43.43
CA PHE A 4 1.90 -1.58 -42.75
C PHE A 4 1.63 -2.42 -41.49
N LEU A 5 2.12 -3.67 -41.46
CA LEU A 5 2.03 -4.53 -40.27
C LEU A 5 2.99 -4.06 -39.17
N GLN A 6 4.16 -3.56 -39.57
CA GLN A 6 5.19 -3.15 -38.62
C GLN A 6 4.77 -1.91 -37.80
N GLU A 7 4.11 -0.93 -38.43
CA GLU A 7 3.57 0.24 -37.72
C GLU A 7 2.50 -0.13 -36.69
N LYS A 8 1.62 -1.09 -37.01
CA LYS A 8 0.56 -1.52 -36.09
C LYS A 8 1.13 -2.26 -34.88
N MET A 9 2.13 -3.11 -35.10
CA MET A 9 2.85 -3.78 -34.02
C MET A 9 3.57 -2.79 -33.12
N LEU A 10 4.26 -1.79 -33.69
CA LEU A 10 4.98 -0.77 -32.91
C LEU A 10 4.03 0.06 -32.04
N ARG A 11 2.86 0.44 -32.59
CA ARG A 11 1.82 1.16 -31.84
C ARG A 11 1.24 0.30 -30.72
N PHE A 12 0.99 -0.98 -30.98
CA PHE A 12 0.50 -1.92 -29.97
C PHE A 12 1.52 -2.10 -28.83
N LEU A 13 2.81 -2.20 -29.18
CA LEU A 13 3.89 -2.32 -28.20
C LEU A 13 4.02 -1.07 -27.30
N LEU A 14 3.91 0.12 -27.89
CA LEU A 14 3.93 1.40 -27.17
C LEU A 14 2.74 1.52 -26.20
N LEU A 15 1.53 1.17 -26.64
CA LEU A 15 0.33 1.20 -25.80
C LEU A 15 0.42 0.20 -24.64
N PHE A 16 1.04 -0.96 -24.87
CA PHE A 16 1.26 -1.95 -23.82
C PHE A 16 2.21 -1.43 -22.74
N GLN A 17 3.27 -0.70 -23.09
CA GLN A 17 4.21 -0.14 -22.11
C GLN A 17 3.57 0.89 -21.16
N PHE A 18 2.62 1.71 -21.64
CA PHE A 18 1.91 2.67 -20.78
C PHE A 18 0.92 2.00 -19.82
N GLY A 19 0.36 0.84 -20.17
CA GLY A 19 -0.59 0.12 -19.30
C GLY A 19 0.05 -0.52 -18.08
N VAL A 20 1.31 -0.95 -18.17
CA VAL A 20 2.00 -1.68 -17.07
C VAL A 20 2.50 -0.72 -15.97
N ILE A 21 2.78 0.54 -16.29
CA ILE A 21 3.33 1.51 -15.33
C ILE A 21 2.28 1.93 -14.27
N SER A 22 0.99 1.89 -14.61
CA SER A 22 -0.08 2.28 -13.69
C SER A 22 -0.35 1.27 -12.56
N LEU A 23 0.21 0.06 -12.62
CA LEU A 23 0.05 -0.98 -11.59
C LEU A 23 1.10 -0.91 -10.48
N LEU A 24 2.15 -0.09 -10.64
CA LEU A 24 3.21 0.12 -9.64
C LEU A 24 2.99 1.39 -8.80
N ALA A 25 1.79 1.98 -8.84
CA ALA A 25 1.34 2.87 -7.78
C ALA A 25 1.05 2.01 -6.54
N ASP A 26 2.10 1.40 -6.01
CA ASP A 26 2.16 0.75 -4.72
C ASP A 26 1.55 1.74 -3.72
N SER A 27 0.46 1.34 -3.09
CA SER A 27 -0.06 2.08 -1.95
C SER A 27 1.08 2.16 -0.94
N GLN A 28 1.67 3.34 -0.77
CA GLN A 28 2.86 3.56 0.07
C GLN A 28 2.72 2.99 1.49
N CYS A 29 1.47 2.78 1.94
CA CYS A 29 1.16 2.09 3.17
C CYS A 29 0.07 1.01 2.99
N PRO A 30 0.04 -0.01 3.85
CA PRO A 30 -1.04 -0.99 3.90
C PRO A 30 -2.42 -0.33 4.11
N LYS A 31 -3.49 -1.07 3.81
CA LYS A 31 -4.86 -0.60 4.02
C LYS A 31 -5.07 -0.16 5.48
N ASN A 32 -5.65 1.02 5.68
CA ASN A 32 -5.90 1.68 6.98
C ASN A 32 -4.67 2.25 7.70
N TYR A 33 -3.51 2.33 7.02
CA TYR A 33 -2.33 3.02 7.52
C TYR A 33 -2.16 4.36 6.82
N GLN A 34 -1.63 5.34 7.54
CA GLN A 34 -1.30 6.67 7.03
C GLN A 34 0.20 6.82 6.91
N LEU A 35 0.67 7.32 5.76
CA LEU A 35 2.08 7.64 5.56
C LEU A 35 2.42 8.93 6.32
N MET A 36 3.41 8.83 7.20
CA MET A 36 3.96 9.95 7.93
C MET A 36 5.13 10.57 7.15
N GLY A 37 5.44 11.84 7.43
CA GLY A 37 6.49 12.58 6.71
C GLY A 37 7.90 11.99 6.86
N ASP A 38 8.10 11.04 7.77
CA ASP A 38 9.34 10.27 7.97
C ASP A 38 9.35 8.91 7.25
N GLY A 39 8.35 8.64 6.41
CA GLY A 39 8.24 7.39 5.65
C GLY A 39 7.63 6.23 6.44
N ARG A 40 7.19 6.42 7.69
CA ARG A 40 6.53 5.38 8.48
C ARG A 40 5.04 5.30 8.15
N CYS A 41 4.51 4.10 8.15
CA CYS A 41 3.08 3.85 8.08
C CYS A 41 2.52 3.70 9.49
N ILE A 42 1.58 4.56 9.89
CA ILE A 42 0.94 4.52 11.22
C ILE A 42 -0.56 4.28 11.08
N ARG A 43 -1.09 3.33 11.85
CA ARG A 43 -2.53 3.07 11.99
C ARG A 43 -3.01 3.55 13.35
N PRO A 44 -3.95 4.52 13.44
CA PRO A 44 -4.54 4.89 14.71
C PRO A 44 -5.39 3.73 15.25
N LEU A 45 -5.20 3.41 16.54
CA LEU A 45 -5.95 2.37 17.23
C LEU A 45 -6.97 3.02 18.17
N TYR A 46 -8.23 2.63 18.02
CA TYR A 46 -9.29 2.95 18.98
C TYR A 46 -9.56 1.70 19.81
N VAL A 47 -8.83 1.57 20.92
CA VAL A 47 -8.97 0.46 21.86
C VAL A 47 -9.79 0.90 23.06
N HIS A 48 -10.78 0.08 23.42
CA HIS A 48 -11.54 0.23 24.66
C HIS A 48 -11.14 -0.90 25.60
N VAL A 49 -10.76 -0.55 26.83
CA VAL A 49 -10.46 -1.53 27.88
C VAL A 49 -11.19 -1.15 29.15
N ASN A 50 -11.70 -2.16 29.85
CA ASN A 50 -12.23 -2.02 31.20
C ASN A 50 -11.07 -2.27 32.17
N GLY A 51 -10.32 -1.23 32.55
CA GLY A 51 -9.10 -1.41 33.33
C GLY A 51 -8.30 -0.13 33.56
N GLN A 52 -7.02 -0.29 33.91
CA GLN A 52 -6.06 0.80 34.11
C GLN A 52 -5.37 1.17 32.79
N MET A 53 -4.69 2.31 32.75
CA MET A 53 -3.95 2.77 31.57
C MET A 53 -2.94 1.72 31.02
N GLY A 54 -2.38 0.88 31.88
CA GLY A 54 -1.48 -0.22 31.48
C GLY A 54 -2.15 -1.27 30.60
N ASP A 55 -3.47 -1.47 30.75
CA ASP A 55 -4.24 -2.41 29.93
C ASP A 55 -4.43 -1.87 28.51
N LEU A 56 -4.53 -0.53 28.34
CA LEU A 56 -4.58 0.11 27.02
C LEU A 56 -3.29 -0.12 26.24
N MET A 57 -2.13 0.07 26.89
CA MET A 57 -0.84 -0.16 26.23
C MET A 57 -0.65 -1.62 25.83
N SER A 58 -0.97 -2.54 26.74
CA SER A 58 -0.86 -3.98 26.48
C SER A 58 -1.76 -4.39 25.32
N LYS A 59 -3.00 -3.88 25.27
CA LYS A 59 -3.92 -4.12 24.17
C LYS A 59 -3.45 -3.50 22.86
N GLY A 60 -2.91 -2.28 22.90
CA GLY A 60 -2.34 -1.62 21.73
C GLY A 60 -1.21 -2.44 21.09
N ILE A 61 -0.28 -2.95 21.91
CA ILE A 61 0.82 -3.82 21.44
C ILE A 61 0.28 -5.10 20.80
N GLU A 62 -0.75 -5.72 21.40
CA GLU A 62 -1.38 -6.92 20.84
C GLU A 62 -1.99 -6.63 19.45
N GLU A 63 -2.70 -5.51 19.30
CA GLU A 63 -3.28 -5.12 18.00
C GLU A 63 -2.22 -4.78 16.95
N CYS A 64 -1.11 -4.13 17.33
CA CYS A 64 0.01 -3.88 16.41
C CYS A 64 0.65 -5.18 15.91
N LYS A 65 0.83 -6.17 16.79
CA LYS A 65 1.43 -7.47 16.44
C LYS A 65 0.63 -8.25 15.39
N LYS A 66 -0.70 -8.10 15.36
CA LYS A 66 -1.55 -8.76 14.35
C LYS A 66 -1.22 -8.31 12.92
N ASP A 67 -0.73 -7.10 12.78
CA ASP A 67 -0.33 -6.52 11.49
C ASP A 67 1.17 -6.72 11.20
N GLY A 68 1.91 -7.39 12.08
CA GLY A 68 3.37 -7.52 11.99
C GLY A 68 4.13 -6.24 12.39
N ALA A 69 3.47 -5.27 13.01
CA ALA A 69 4.08 -4.05 13.53
C ALA A 69 4.53 -4.21 15.00
N PHE A 70 5.52 -3.43 15.42
CA PHE A 70 6.13 -3.47 16.75
C PHE A 70 6.14 -2.12 17.46
#